data_AF-A0A511J3S0-F1
#
_entry.id   AF-A0A511J3S0-F1
#
_cell.length_a   1.000
_cell.length_b   1.000
_cell.length_c   1.000
_cell.angle_alpha   90.00
_cell.angle_beta   90.00
_cell.angle_gamma   90.00
#
_symmetry.space_group_name_H-M   'P 1'
#
loop_
_entity.id
_entity.type
_entity.pdbx_description
1 polymer ?
#
loop_
_entity_poly.entity_id
_entity_poly.type
_entity_poly.pdbx_seq_one_letter_code
_entity_poly.pdbx_strand_id
1 'polypeptide(L)'
;MLSVSAGGFSGRPAEIPAIYVPVRESDMVFTVIAETFGFLGSVTVVFLYFYLFYQVIYTAIQTNNKGNLYLAIVWVFGLLFQIVENIGASIGLLPLTGIPLPFLSQGGTSLIILGCGLGMILGFKKSQ
;
A
#
# COMPACT_ATOMS: atom_id res chain seq x y z
N MET A 1 3.26 -7.63 16.91
CA MET A 1 4.49 -7.01 17.44
C MET A 1 5.72 -7.92 17.35
N LEU A 2 5.65 -9.19 17.76
CA LEU A 2 6.79 -10.15 17.64
C LEU A 2 7.08 -10.66 16.22
N SER A 3 6.19 -10.47 15.25
CA SER A 3 6.31 -11.01 13.89
C SER A 3 7.17 -10.17 12.94
N VAL A 4 7.06 -8.83 12.98
CA VAL A 4 7.83 -7.93 12.09
C VAL A 4 9.33 -7.97 12.41
N SER A 5 9.69 -8.04 13.69
CA SER A 5 11.10 -8.14 14.11
C SER A 5 11.74 -9.51 13.87
N ALA A 6 10.93 -10.56 13.68
CA ALA A 6 11.42 -11.92 13.42
C ALA A 6 11.89 -12.16 11.97
N GLY A 7 11.55 -11.26 11.03
CA GLY A 7 11.88 -11.40 9.61
C GLY A 7 13.33 -11.05 9.24
N GLY A 8 14.09 -10.34 10.09
CA GLY A 8 15.47 -9.96 9.79
C GLY A 8 15.66 -9.19 8.47
N PHE A 9 16.87 -9.23 7.90
CA PHE A 9 17.17 -8.52 6.64
C PHE A 9 16.60 -9.21 5.38
N SER A 10 16.58 -10.55 5.38
CA SER A 10 16.28 -11.36 4.18
C SER A 10 15.05 -12.28 4.32
N GLY A 11 14.26 -12.13 5.39
CA GLY A 11 13.11 -12.99 5.66
C GLY A 11 13.42 -14.13 6.63
N ARG A 12 12.36 -14.69 7.21
CA ARG A 12 12.44 -15.77 8.19
C ARG A 12 12.54 -17.13 7.44
N PRO A 13 13.43 -18.05 7.84
CA PRO A 13 13.54 -19.36 7.19
C PRO A 13 12.25 -20.19 7.36
N ALA A 14 11.85 -20.90 6.29
CA ALA A 14 10.58 -21.61 6.17
C ALA A 14 10.32 -22.72 7.21
N GLU A 15 11.34 -23.09 8.00
CA GLU A 15 11.30 -24.15 9.00
C GLU A 15 10.69 -23.72 10.34
N ILE A 16 10.49 -22.40 10.58
CA ILE A 16 9.92 -21.89 11.84
C ILE A 16 8.42 -21.60 11.66
N PRO A 17 7.52 -22.20 12.47
CA PRO A 17 6.09 -21.96 12.35
C PRO A 17 5.76 -20.49 12.59
N ALA A 18 4.98 -19.91 11.66
CA ALA A 18 4.58 -18.51 11.68
C ALA A 18 3.81 -18.18 12.97
N ILE A 19 4.15 -17.09 13.66
CA ILE A 19 3.56 -16.70 14.96
C ILE A 19 2.07 -16.40 14.75
N TYR A 20 1.16 -17.22 15.28
CA TYR A 20 -0.29 -17.13 15.07
C TYR A 20 -0.80 -15.68 15.27
N VAL A 21 -1.23 -15.06 14.17
CA VAL A 21 -1.88 -13.74 14.18
C VAL A 21 -3.34 -14.00 13.76
N PRO A 22 -4.33 -13.68 14.61
CA PRO A 22 -5.73 -14.10 14.40
C PRO A 22 -6.44 -13.38 13.24
N VAL A 23 -5.88 -12.31 12.66
CA VAL A 23 -6.50 -11.50 11.57
C VAL A 23 -5.48 -11.26 10.44
N ARG A 24 -4.88 -12.34 9.93
CA ARG A 24 -3.76 -12.28 8.97
C ARG A 24 -4.13 -11.81 7.57
N GLU A 25 -5.34 -12.08 7.10
CA GLU A 25 -5.64 -12.03 5.66
C GLU A 25 -6.10 -10.67 5.13
N SER A 26 -6.75 -9.84 5.94
CA SER A 26 -7.29 -8.55 5.46
C SER A 26 -6.49 -7.34 5.98
N ASP A 27 -6.22 -7.28 7.28
CA ASP A 27 -5.77 -6.03 7.90
C ASP A 27 -4.26 -5.99 8.18
N MET A 28 -3.60 -7.16 8.14
CA MET A 28 -2.18 -7.31 8.52
C MET A 28 -1.29 -7.88 7.41
N VAL A 29 -1.68 -7.75 6.13
CA VAL A 29 -0.90 -8.24 4.99
C VAL A 29 0.54 -7.71 4.98
N PHE A 30 0.75 -6.44 5.33
CA PHE A 30 2.10 -5.87 5.43
C PHE A 30 2.94 -6.56 6.51
N THR A 31 2.33 -6.92 7.64
CA THR A 31 3.01 -7.68 8.71
C THR A 31 3.41 -9.08 8.23
N VAL A 32 2.58 -9.75 7.42
CA VAL A 32 2.91 -11.06 6.83
C VAL A 32 4.06 -10.94 5.84
N ILE A 33 4.06 -9.92 4.99
CA ILE A 33 5.16 -9.64 4.05
C ILE A 33 6.45 -9.34 4.82
N ALA A 34 6.39 -8.52 5.87
CA ALA A 34 7.56 -8.19 6.69
C ALA A 34 8.10 -9.41 7.45
N GLU A 35 7.24 -10.32 7.92
CA GLU A 35 7.67 -11.56 8.58
C GLU A 35 8.30 -12.54 7.59
N THR A 36 7.73 -12.67 6.39
CA THR A 36 8.16 -13.67 5.39
C THR A 36 9.39 -13.21 4.61
N PHE A 37 9.38 -11.97 4.11
CA PHE A 37 10.42 -11.42 3.24
C PHE A 37 11.36 -10.46 3.97
N GLY A 38 11.11 -10.19 5.26
CA GLY A 38 11.96 -9.33 6.07
C GLY A 38 11.96 -7.88 5.60
N PHE A 39 13.03 -7.17 5.96
CA PHE A 39 13.22 -5.77 5.60
C PHE A 39 13.18 -5.52 4.08
N LEU A 40 13.78 -6.42 3.28
CA LEU A 40 13.85 -6.25 1.83
C LEU A 40 12.46 -6.28 1.18
N GLY A 41 11.57 -7.16 1.65
CA GLY A 41 10.18 -7.21 1.19
C GLY A 41 9.42 -5.93 1.54
N SER A 42 9.54 -5.47 2.79
CA SER A 42 8.89 -4.24 3.24
C SER A 42 9.35 -3.01 2.45
N VAL A 43 10.65 -2.87 2.21
CA VAL A 43 11.21 -1.76 1.41
C VAL A 43 10.71 -1.83 -0.03
N THR A 44 10.67 -3.02 -0.62
CA THR A 44 10.19 -3.21 -2.00
C THR A 44 8.73 -2.78 -2.14
N VAL A 45 7.86 -3.17 -1.20
CA VAL A 45 6.44 -2.76 -1.19
C VAL A 45 6.31 -1.25 -1.10
N VAL A 46 7.02 -0.62 -0.17
CA VAL A 46 7.00 0.85 -0.01
C VAL A 46 7.49 1.54 -1.28
N PHE A 47 8.56 1.03 -1.90
CA PHE A 47 9.11 1.56 -3.14
C PHE A 47 8.11 1.46 -4.31
N LEU A 48 7.36 0.36 -4.41
CA LEU A 48 6.30 0.19 -5.42
C LEU A 48 5.19 1.24 -5.27
N TYR A 49 4.78 1.58 -4.05
CA TYR A 49 3.82 2.67 -3.84
C TYR A 49 4.38 4.04 -4.24
N PHE A 50 5.64 4.33 -3.89
CA PHE A 50 6.28 5.57 -4.35
C PHE A 50 6.34 5.65 -5.87
N TYR A 51 6.66 4.54 -6.54
CA TYR A 51 6.66 4.46 -7.99
C TYR A 51 5.25 4.68 -8.58
N LEU A 52 4.22 4.12 -7.96
CA LEU A 52 2.82 4.37 -8.33
C LEU A 52 2.47 5.86 -8.22
N PHE A 53 2.78 6.48 -7.08
CA PHE A 53 2.50 7.91 -6.86
C PHE A 53 3.23 8.80 -7.86
N TYR A 54 4.48 8.47 -8.18
CA TYR A 54 5.24 9.15 -9.22
C TYR A 54 4.53 9.10 -10.58
N GLN A 55 4.06 7.92 -11.03
CA GLN A 55 3.34 7.76 -12.29
C GLN A 55 2.05 8.58 -12.35
N VAL A 56 1.28 8.59 -11.26
CA VAL A 56 0.01 9.34 -11.16
C VAL A 56 0.24 10.85 -11.21
N ILE A 57 1.17 11.35 -10.40
CA ILE A 57 1.50 12.79 -10.36
C ILE A 57 2.10 13.24 -11.68
N TYR A 58 3.01 12.45 -12.27
CA TYR A 58 3.63 12.75 -13.56
C TYR A 58 2.56 12.88 -14.67
N THR A 59 1.60 11.96 -14.71
CA THR A 59 0.49 12.02 -15.67
C THR A 59 -0.40 13.24 -15.45
N ALA A 60 -0.69 13.58 -14.19
CA ALA A 60 -1.51 14.72 -13.85
C ALA A 60 -0.86 16.06 -14.21
N ILE A 61 0.47 16.20 -14.01
CA ILE A 61 1.24 17.40 -14.39
C ILE A 61 1.29 17.61 -15.90
N GLN A 62 1.32 16.53 -16.70
CA GLN A 62 1.27 16.66 -18.16
C GLN A 62 -0.08 17.20 -18.66
N THR A 63 -1.11 17.18 -17.82
CA THR A 63 -2.42 17.69 -18.21
C THR A 63 -2.45 19.20 -18.00
N ASN A 64 -2.85 19.97 -19.02
CA ASN A 64 -2.95 21.44 -18.94
C ASN A 64 -4.17 21.93 -18.10
N ASN A 65 -4.76 21.07 -17.28
CA ASN A 65 -5.94 21.36 -16.48
C ASN A 65 -5.62 21.20 -14.99
N LYS A 66 -5.67 22.31 -14.24
CA LYS A 66 -5.43 22.33 -12.79
C LYS A 66 -6.42 21.45 -12.01
N GLY A 67 -7.64 21.26 -12.51
CA GLY A 67 -8.63 20.37 -11.90
C GLY A 67 -8.16 18.90 -11.86
N ASN A 68 -7.55 18.43 -12.94
CA ASN A 68 -7.02 17.07 -13.02
C ASN A 68 -5.84 16.85 -12.08
N LEU A 69 -5.02 17.88 -11.90
CA LEU A 69 -3.93 17.88 -10.91
C LEU A 69 -4.48 17.76 -9.47
N TYR A 70 -5.51 18.54 -9.11
CA TYR A 70 -6.11 18.46 -7.78
C TYR A 70 -6.75 17.09 -7.52
N LEU A 71 -7.46 16.52 -8.50
CA LEU A 71 -8.05 15.18 -8.38
C LEU A 71 -6.98 14.11 -8.14
N ALA A 72 -5.89 14.15 -8.90
CA ALA A 72 -4.78 13.23 -8.73
C ALA A 72 -4.12 13.36 -7.35
N ILE A 73 -3.92 14.59 -6.85
CA ILE A 73 -3.35 14.83 -5.52
C ILE A 73 -4.26 14.26 -4.42
N VAL A 74 -5.57 14.52 -4.47
CA VAL A 74 -6.52 13.99 -3.48
C VAL A 74 -6.52 12.46 -3.48
N TRP A 75 -6.48 11.84 -4.66
CA TRP A 75 -6.45 10.39 -4.80
C TRP A 75 -5.15 9.79 -4.22
N VAL A 76 -3.99 10.38 -4.53
CA VAL A 76 -2.69 9.98 -3.96
C VAL A 76 -2.66 10.17 -2.45
N PHE A 77 -3.16 11.29 -1.94
CA PHE A 77 -3.18 11.58 -0.51
C PHE A 77 -4.08 10.59 0.26
N GLY A 78 -5.24 10.24 -0.30
CA GLY A 78 -6.13 9.23 0.27
C GLY A 78 -5.50 7.83 0.35
N LEU A 79 -4.70 7.47 -0.65
CA LEU A 79 -3.91 6.22 -0.62
C LEU A 79 -2.79 6.28 0.42
N LEU A 80 -2.06 7.40 0.47
CA LEU A 80 -0.95 7.58 1.39
C LEU A 80 -1.41 7.50 2.84
N PHE A 81 -2.57 8.07 3.17
CA PHE A 81 -3.17 7.97 4.49
C PHE A 81 -3.44 6.51 4.89
N GLN A 82 -4.08 5.72 4.03
CA GLN A 82 -4.35 4.30 4.28
C GLN A 82 -3.06 3.49 4.48
N ILE A 83 -2.01 3.77 3.70
CA ILE A 83 -0.71 3.09 3.82
C ILE A 83 -0.04 3.44 5.14
N VAL A 84 -0.01 4.72 5.52
CA VAL A 84 0.60 5.18 6.77
C VAL A 84 -0.12 4.59 7.98
N GLU A 85 -1.45 4.55 7.98
CA GLU A 85 -2.22 3.93 9.05
C GLU A 85 -1.96 2.44 9.15
N ASN A 86 -1.94 1.71 8.04
CA ASN A 86 -1.69 0.27 8.07
C ASN A 86 -0.26 -0.07 8.52
N ILE A 87 0.74 0.62 7.96
CA ILE A 87 2.14 0.42 8.35
C ILE A 87 2.33 0.83 9.81
N GLY A 88 1.76 1.96 10.23
CA GLY A 88 1.79 2.46 11.60
C GLY A 88 1.15 1.50 12.60
N ALA A 89 0.02 0.87 12.23
CA ALA A 89 -0.60 -0.19 13.02
C ALA A 89 0.27 -1.46 13.09
N SER A 90 0.95 -1.81 12.00
CA SER A 90 1.85 -2.99 11.93
C SER A 90 3.08 -2.84 12.84
N ILE A 91 3.64 -1.63 12.95
CA ILE A 91 4.78 -1.32 13.85
C ILE A 91 4.34 -0.90 15.26
N GLY A 92 3.03 -0.78 15.51
CA GLY A 92 2.48 -0.44 16.82
C GLY A 92 2.57 1.04 17.21
N LEU A 93 2.78 1.93 16.24
CA LEU A 93 2.72 3.40 16.43
C LEU A 93 1.28 3.91 16.47
N LEU A 94 0.40 3.29 15.69
CA LEU A 94 -1.01 3.66 15.57
C LEU A 94 -1.90 2.51 16.06
N PRO A 95 -3.13 2.80 16.53
CA PRO A 95 -4.09 1.77 16.86
C PRO A 95 -4.45 0.92 15.63
N LEU A 96 -4.81 -0.34 15.85
CA LEU A 96 -5.32 -1.23 14.80
C LEU A 96 -6.70 -0.74 14.35
N THR A 97 -6.74 0.03 13.26
CA THR A 97 -7.97 0.63 12.70
C THR A 97 -8.69 -0.28 11.71
N GLY A 98 -8.11 -1.42 11.32
CA GLY A 98 -8.71 -2.36 10.35
C GLY A 98 -8.74 -1.82 8.91
N ILE A 99 -7.87 -0.86 8.58
CA ILE A 99 -7.80 -0.29 7.24
C ILE A 99 -6.86 -1.15 6.37
N PRO A 100 -7.35 -1.73 5.28
CA PRO A 100 -6.58 -2.63 4.43
C PRO A 100 -5.51 -1.88 3.62
N LEU A 101 -4.38 -2.53 3.29
CA LEU A 101 -3.44 -1.97 2.32
C LEU A 101 -4.12 -1.82 0.95
N PRO A 102 -4.08 -0.63 0.35
CA PRO A 102 -4.58 -0.43 -1.01
C PRO A 102 -3.88 -1.37 -2.01
N PHE A 103 -4.60 -2.05 -2.90
CA PHE A 103 -4.07 -3.03 -3.89
C PHE A 103 -3.49 -4.35 -3.36
N LEU A 104 -2.94 -4.42 -2.14
CA LEU A 104 -2.30 -5.64 -1.61
C LEU A 104 -3.20 -6.46 -0.66
N SER A 105 -4.24 -5.86 -0.07
CA SER A 105 -5.16 -6.56 0.83
C SER A 105 -6.31 -7.28 0.10
N GLN A 106 -6.86 -8.33 0.71
CA GLN A 106 -8.04 -9.08 0.24
C GLN A 106 -9.35 -8.27 0.35
N GLY A 107 -9.42 -7.12 -0.32
CA GLY A 107 -10.64 -6.33 -0.45
C GLY A 107 -11.04 -6.21 -1.92
N GLY A 108 -11.76 -7.19 -2.47
CA GLY A 108 -12.12 -7.21 -3.90
C GLY A 108 -12.81 -5.92 -4.37
N THR A 109 -13.74 -5.37 -3.58
CA THR A 109 -14.41 -4.09 -3.87
C THR A 109 -13.45 -2.91 -3.83
N SER A 110 -12.53 -2.89 -2.85
CA SER A 110 -11.51 -1.83 -2.74
C SER A 110 -10.59 -1.85 -3.98
N LEU A 111 -10.18 -3.04 -4.42
CA LEU A 111 -9.32 -3.21 -5.59
C LEU A 111 -10.00 -2.70 -6.87
N ILE A 112 -11.30 -2.96 -7.04
CA ILE A 112 -12.10 -2.43 -8.16
C ILE A 112 -12.18 -0.91 -8.10
N ILE A 113 -12.53 -0.33 -6.95
CA ILE A 113 -12.68 1.13 -6.79
C ILE A 113 -11.35 1.85 -7.05
N LEU A 114 -10.25 1.34 -6.47
CA LEU A 114 -8.91 1.87 -6.67
C LEU A 114 -8.47 1.72 -8.14
N GLY A 115 -8.75 0.58 -8.77
CA GLY A 115 -8.48 0.36 -10.18
C GLY A 115 -9.24 1.33 -11.10
N CYS A 116 -10.52 1.56 -10.84
CA CYS A 116 -11.32 2.56 -11.55
C CYS A 116 -10.77 3.98 -11.38
N GLY A 117 -10.41 4.36 -10.15
CA GLY A 117 -9.80 5.67 -9.87
C GLY A 117 -8.46 5.87 -10.59
N LEU A 118 -7.61 4.84 -10.58
CA LEU A 118 -6.34 4.86 -11.31
C LEU A 118 -6.58 4.95 -12.83
N GLY A 119 -7.54 4.20 -13.36
CA GLY A 119 -7.92 4.23 -14.78
C GLY A 119 -8.42 5.62 -15.22
N MET A 120 -9.18 6.31 -14.38
CA MET A 120 -9.63 7.68 -14.64
C MET A 120 -8.44 8.65 -14.75
N ILE A 121 -7.49 8.56 -13.82
CA ILE A 121 -6.32 9.46 -13.80
C ILE A 121 -5.39 9.18 -14.99
N LEU A 122 -5.11 7.91 -15.30
CA LEU A 122 -4.32 7.55 -16.47
C LEU A 122 -5.02 7.95 -17.79
N GLY A 123 -6.36 8.00 -17.78
CA GLY A 123 -7.18 8.50 -18.89
C GLY A 123 -7.00 9.98 -19.20
N PHE A 124 -6.48 10.80 -18.28
CA PHE A 124 -6.23 12.23 -18.52
C PHE A 124 -5.33 12.47 -19.73
N LYS A 125 -4.40 11.55 -19.99
CA LYS A 125 -3.45 11.62 -21.10
C LYS A 125 -4.11 11.46 -22.47
N LYS A 126 -5.30 10.87 -22.56
CA LYS A 126 -6.02 10.59 -23.81
C LYS A 126 -7.02 11.69 -24.20
N SER A 127 -7.26 12.66 -23.32
CA SER A 127 -8.23 13.76 -23.55
C SER A 127 -7.59 15.05 -24.08
N GLN A 128 -6.34 14.99 -24.52
CA GLN A 128 -5.70 16.01 -25.36
C GLN A 128 -5.67 15.50 -26.81
#